data_AF-A0A255ZXB7-F1
#
_entry.id   AF-A0A255ZXB7-F1
#
_cell.length_a   1.000
_cell.length_b   1.000
_cell.length_c   1.000
_cell.angle_alpha   90.00
_cell.angle_beta   90.00
_cell.angle_gamma   90.00
#
_symmetry.space_group_name_H-M   'P 1'
#
loop_
_entity.id
_entity.type
_entity.pdbx_description
1 polymer ?
#
loop_
_entity_poly.entity_id
_entity_poly.type
_entity_poly.pdbx_seq_one_letter_code
_entity_poly.pdbx_strand_id
1 'polypeptide(L)'
;MPIKLILFFILLYSSQKSVAQEKETIIILFDKERDIKSTDGCKTNFKLAFRDSTEINFQHILSFNYNCKKLDKKKIKIKDITVISAETALDKVRQYLDIKAKQCEDELKEKDKTPCQLIRHPPGYNYNNYFAKIYIFEKLTDNKGVLYEVTWDWFLVD
;
A
#
# COMPACT_ATOMS: atom_id res chain seq x y z
N MET A 1 39.30 31.84 -26.48
CA MET A 1 38.51 30.59 -26.51
C MET A 1 38.42 30.02 -25.09
N PRO A 2 37.32 30.18 -24.36
CA PRO A 2 37.21 29.61 -23.03
C PRO A 2 36.62 28.19 -23.09
N ILE A 3 37.51 27.20 -22.97
CA ILE A 3 37.17 25.85 -22.50
C ILE A 3 36.87 25.99 -21.01
N LYS A 4 35.65 26.42 -20.66
CA LYS A 4 35.20 26.50 -19.25
C LYS A 4 33.74 26.10 -19.04
N LEU A 5 33.13 25.35 -19.96
CA LEU A 5 31.70 25.00 -19.87
C LEU A 5 31.41 23.49 -19.91
N ILE A 6 32.38 22.62 -19.63
CA ILE A 6 32.17 21.16 -19.66
C ILE A 6 32.35 20.50 -18.28
N LEU A 7 32.89 21.21 -17.29
CA LEU A 7 33.08 20.65 -15.94
C LEU A 7 31.90 20.87 -14.97
N PHE A 8 30.87 21.63 -15.37
CA PHE A 8 29.67 21.82 -14.53
C PHE A 8 28.60 20.73 -14.72
N PHE A 9 28.70 19.92 -15.79
CA PHE A 9 27.71 18.87 -16.08
C PHE A 9 28.07 17.48 -15.53
N ILE A 10 29.33 17.25 -15.13
CA ILE A 10 29.75 15.92 -14.64
C ILE A 10 29.56 15.78 -13.12
N LEU A 11 29.47 16.90 -12.38
CA LEU A 11 29.21 16.88 -10.93
C LEU A 11 27.73 16.75 -10.55
N LEU A 12 26.79 16.86 -11.51
CA LEU A 12 25.37 16.56 -11.28
C LEU A 12 25.02 15.07 -11.43
N TYR A 13 25.97 14.25 -11.91
CA TYR A 13 25.76 12.82 -12.13
C TYR A 13 26.12 11.93 -10.94
N SER A 14 26.62 12.51 -9.85
CA SER A 14 27.01 11.76 -8.66
C SER A 14 26.12 12.16 -7.49
N SER A 15 25.28 11.20 -7.07
CA SER A 15 24.46 11.20 -5.86
C SER A 15 22.99 11.63 -6.03
N GLN A 16 22.26 11.01 -6.98
CA GLN A 16 20.89 10.63 -6.62
C GLN A 16 20.98 9.50 -5.59
N LYS A 17 21.31 9.85 -4.34
CA LYS A 17 20.92 9.05 -3.19
C LYS A 17 19.42 8.88 -3.35
N SER A 18 18.97 7.64 -3.54
CA SER A 18 17.55 7.30 -3.50
C SER A 18 16.98 7.93 -2.24
N VAL A 19 16.21 9.00 -2.37
CA VAL A 19 15.45 9.54 -1.24
C VAL A 19 14.55 8.39 -0.84
N ALA A 20 14.85 7.76 0.29
CA ALA A 20 14.02 6.70 0.82
C ALA A 20 12.63 7.32 0.98
N GLN A 21 11.71 6.92 0.10
CA GLN A 21 10.35 7.46 0.12
C GLN A 21 9.79 7.15 1.51
N GLU A 22 9.44 8.21 2.25
CA GLU A 22 8.89 8.06 3.59
C GLU A 22 7.59 7.25 3.47
N LYS A 23 7.50 6.16 4.23
CA LYS A 23 6.34 5.30 4.15
C LYS A 23 5.16 6.00 4.81
N GLU A 24 4.04 6.09 4.10
CA GLU A 24 2.83 6.71 4.63
C GLU A 24 2.06 5.77 5.58
N THR A 25 1.26 6.36 6.48
CA THR A 25 0.24 5.62 7.24
C THR A 25 -1.10 5.73 6.51
N ILE A 26 -1.76 4.60 6.26
CA ILE A 26 -3.08 4.57 5.62
C ILE A 26 -4.18 4.11 6.58
N ILE A 27 -5.38 4.64 6.41
CA ILE A 27 -6.58 4.27 7.17
C ILE A 27 -7.66 3.88 6.18
N ILE A 28 -8.05 2.61 6.17
CA ILE A 28 -9.00 2.05 5.21
C ILE A 28 -10.37 1.92 5.90
N LEU A 29 -11.42 2.42 5.25
CA LEU A 29 -12.79 2.30 5.74
C LEU A 29 -13.27 0.85 5.67
N PHE A 30 -13.84 0.35 6.77
CA PHE A 30 -14.58 -0.92 6.80
C PHE A 30 -16.07 -0.66 6.68
N ASP A 31 -16.68 -1.23 5.64
CA ASP A 31 -18.10 -1.15 5.36
C ASP A 31 -18.81 -2.45 5.79
N LYS A 32 -19.71 -2.37 6.77
CA LYS A 32 -20.41 -3.55 7.32
C LYS A 32 -21.41 -4.18 6.35
N GLU A 33 -21.86 -3.44 5.34
CA GLU A 33 -22.84 -3.95 4.37
C GLU A 33 -22.15 -4.74 3.25
N ARG A 34 -20.85 -4.50 3.04
CA ARG A 34 -20.08 -5.07 1.94
C ARG A 34 -18.93 -5.98 2.41
N ASP A 35 -18.26 -5.62 3.50
CA ASP A 35 -17.03 -6.24 3.96
C ASP A 35 -17.28 -7.27 5.05
N ILE A 36 -16.40 -8.27 5.15
CA ILE A 36 -16.54 -9.39 6.09
C ILE A 36 -15.54 -9.24 7.24
N LYS A 37 -16.02 -9.43 8.47
CA LYS A 37 -15.18 -9.43 9.68
C LYS A 37 -15.40 -10.72 10.47
N SER A 38 -14.33 -11.44 10.75
CA SER A 38 -14.35 -12.61 11.64
C SER A 38 -13.41 -12.39 12.84
N THR A 39 -13.79 -12.86 14.01
CA THR A 39 -12.99 -12.72 15.25
C THR A 39 -12.85 -14.07 15.92
N ASP A 40 -11.60 -14.43 16.24
CA ASP A 40 -11.25 -15.63 16.98
C ASP A 40 -10.30 -15.25 18.13
N GLY A 41 -10.86 -15.21 19.34
CA GLY A 41 -10.17 -14.74 20.54
C GLY A 41 -9.60 -13.33 20.37
N CYS A 42 -8.26 -13.26 20.32
CA CYS A 42 -7.52 -11.99 20.20
C CYS A 42 -7.18 -11.61 18.75
N LYS A 43 -7.58 -12.43 17.78
CA LYS A 43 -7.36 -12.18 16.35
C LYS A 43 -8.65 -11.70 15.69
N THR A 44 -8.53 -10.73 14.81
CA THR A 44 -9.63 -10.29 13.94
C THR A 44 -9.14 -10.25 12.50
N ASN A 45 -9.86 -10.93 11.60
CA ASN A 45 -9.62 -10.86 10.16
C ASN A 45 -10.66 -9.93 9.54
N PHE A 46 -10.19 -8.98 8.73
CA PHE A 46 -11.00 -8.09 7.92
C PHE A 46 -10.78 -8.46 6.45
N LYS A 47 -11.87 -8.75 5.75
CA LYS A 47 -11.91 -9.03 4.32
C LYS A 47 -12.67 -7.89 3.64
N LEU A 48 -11.94 -7.04 2.94
CA LEU A 48 -12.48 -5.85 2.29
C LEU A 48 -12.69 -6.16 0.83
N ALA A 49 -13.94 -6.11 0.39
CA ALA A 49 -14.28 -6.39 -0.99
C ALA A 49 -14.09 -5.13 -1.83
N PHE A 50 -13.58 -5.30 -3.03
CA PHE A 50 -13.42 -4.22 -3.99
C PHE A 50 -13.71 -4.70 -5.41
N ARG A 51 -14.07 -3.76 -6.28
CA ARG A 51 -14.20 -4.03 -7.71
C ARG A 51 -12.95 -3.54 -8.41
N ASP A 52 -12.24 -4.43 -9.08
CA ASP A 52 -11.21 -3.97 -10.00
C ASP A 52 -11.87 -3.50 -11.30
N SER A 53 -11.62 -2.24 -11.66
CA SER A 53 -12.23 -1.62 -12.84
C SER A 53 -11.84 -2.30 -14.16
N THR A 54 -10.83 -3.16 -14.14
CA THR A 54 -10.31 -3.88 -15.32
C THR A 54 -10.96 -5.23 -15.55
N GLU A 55 -11.74 -5.77 -14.59
CA GLU A 55 -12.30 -7.12 -14.68
C GLU A 55 -13.81 -7.13 -14.37
N ILE A 56 -14.62 -7.38 -15.40
CA ILE A 56 -16.07 -7.14 -15.39
C ILE A 56 -16.85 -8.06 -14.41
N ASN A 57 -16.25 -9.16 -13.92
CA ASN A 57 -16.96 -10.20 -13.17
C ASN A 57 -16.27 -10.74 -11.92
N PHE A 58 -15.15 -10.17 -11.46
CA PHE A 58 -14.44 -10.67 -10.28
C PHE A 58 -14.61 -9.75 -9.08
N GLN A 59 -14.92 -10.33 -7.92
CA GLN A 59 -14.88 -9.64 -6.64
C GLN A 59 -13.55 -9.99 -5.99
N HIS A 60 -12.65 -9.01 -5.95
CA HIS A 60 -11.39 -9.19 -5.27
C HIS A 60 -11.55 -8.88 -3.78
N ILE A 61 -10.81 -9.60 -2.95
CA ILE A 61 -10.85 -9.45 -1.50
C ILE A 61 -9.45 -9.15 -0.99
N LEU A 62 -9.30 -8.00 -0.32
CA LEU A 62 -8.11 -7.69 0.47
C LEU A 62 -8.29 -8.23 1.88
N SER A 63 -7.28 -8.92 2.41
CA SER A 63 -7.37 -9.49 3.75
C SER A 63 -6.32 -8.91 4.69
N PHE A 64 -6.83 -8.44 5.83
CA PHE A 64 -6.08 -7.78 6.87
C PHE A 64 -6.27 -8.50 8.21
N ASN A 65 -5.21 -8.59 8.99
CA ASN A 65 -5.22 -9.25 10.29
C ASN A 65 -4.84 -8.29 11.42
N TYR A 66 -5.72 -8.19 12.40
CA TYR A 66 -5.46 -7.56 13.69
C TYR A 66 -5.13 -8.65 14.73
N ASN A 67 -4.12 -8.40 15.55
CA ASN A 67 -3.79 -9.23 16.71
C ASN A 67 -3.59 -8.35 17.93
N CYS A 68 -4.52 -8.44 18.89
CA CYS A 68 -4.55 -7.58 20.07
C CYS A 68 -3.34 -7.70 21.01
N LYS A 69 -2.52 -8.75 20.87
CA LYS A 69 -1.26 -8.92 21.61
C LYS A 69 -0.07 -8.20 20.96
N LYS A 70 -0.19 -7.84 19.68
CA LYS A 70 0.92 -7.28 18.89
C LYS A 70 0.63 -5.86 18.40
N LEU A 71 -0.64 -5.52 18.26
CA LEU A 71 -1.10 -4.33 17.54
C LEU A 71 -2.10 -3.54 18.37
N ASP A 72 -2.06 -2.23 18.19
CA ASP A 72 -2.88 -1.27 18.94
C ASP A 72 -4.33 -1.24 18.42
N LYS A 73 -5.27 -1.01 19.36
CA LYS A 73 -6.67 -0.66 19.08
C LYS A 73 -7.03 0.64 19.76
N LYS A 74 -7.56 1.60 19.01
CA LYS A 74 -7.86 2.96 19.52
C LYS A 74 -9.28 3.40 19.15
N LYS A 75 -9.98 4.01 20.12
CA LYS A 75 -11.27 4.68 19.87
C LYS A 75 -10.98 6.12 19.44
N ILE A 76 -11.63 6.58 18.37
CA ILE A 76 -11.37 7.91 17.80
C ILE A 76 -12.66 8.63 17.38
N LYS A 77 -12.55 9.96 17.22
CA LYS A 77 -13.58 10.78 16.55
C LYS A 77 -13.30 10.83 15.06
N ILE A 78 -14.35 10.80 14.24
CA ILE A 78 -14.23 10.70 12.77
C ILE A 78 -13.61 11.95 12.14
N LYS A 79 -13.86 13.13 12.73
CA LYS A 79 -13.38 14.42 12.20
C LYS A 79 -11.85 14.54 12.17
N ASP A 80 -11.16 13.68 12.90
CA ASP A 80 -9.71 13.73 13.10
C ASP A 80 -8.95 12.82 12.12
N ILE A 81 -9.64 12.17 11.18
CA ILE A 81 -9.02 11.20 10.27
C ILE A 81 -9.49 11.35 8.81
N THR A 82 -8.56 11.09 7.89
CA THR A 82 -8.86 10.87 6.47
C THR A 82 -8.87 9.37 6.21
N VAL A 83 -9.98 8.86 5.68
CA VAL A 83 -10.13 7.44 5.32
C VAL A 83 -10.08 7.26 3.81
N ILE A 84 -9.55 6.13 3.36
CA ILE A 84 -9.53 5.72 1.95
C ILE A 84 -10.31 4.43 1.74
N SER A 85 -10.65 4.13 0.49
CA SER A 85 -11.27 2.84 0.12
C SER A 85 -10.22 1.73 -0.02
N ALA A 86 -10.68 0.48 -0.09
CA ALA A 86 -9.84 -0.67 -0.39
C ALA A 86 -9.17 -0.56 -1.76
N GLU A 87 -9.91 -0.11 -2.78
CA GLU A 87 -9.39 0.18 -4.13
C GLU A 87 -8.24 1.20 -4.07
N THR A 88 -8.43 2.29 -3.34
CA THR A 88 -7.41 3.34 -3.21
C THR A 88 -6.15 2.81 -2.52
N ALA A 89 -6.30 1.93 -1.52
CA ALA A 89 -5.16 1.29 -0.87
C ALA A 89 -4.38 0.39 -1.83
N LEU A 90 -5.07 -0.35 -2.69
CA LEU A 90 -4.45 -1.17 -3.73
C LEU A 90 -3.77 -0.31 -4.80
N ASP A 91 -4.39 0.78 -5.24
CA ASP A 91 -3.80 1.70 -6.23
C ASP A 91 -2.51 2.34 -5.70
N LYS A 92 -2.44 2.68 -4.41
CA LYS A 92 -1.21 3.15 -3.77
C LYS A 92 -0.09 2.13 -3.85
N VAL A 93 -0.40 0.85 -3.60
CA VAL A 93 0.56 -0.25 -3.77
C VAL A 93 1.00 -0.35 -5.23
N ARG A 94 0.06 -0.36 -6.19
CA ARG A 94 0.34 -0.43 -7.63
C ARG A 94 1.26 0.71 -8.08
N GLN A 95 0.96 1.94 -7.66
CA GLN A 95 1.79 3.11 -7.95
C GLN A 95 3.20 2.97 -7.39
N TYR A 96 3.35 2.50 -6.15
CA TYR A 96 4.67 2.26 -5.56
C TYR A 96 5.46 1.23 -6.37
N LEU A 97 4.83 0.12 -6.73
CA LEU A 97 5.46 -0.94 -7.52
C LEU A 97 5.84 -0.44 -8.92
N ASP A 98 5.01 0.37 -9.56
CA ASP A 98 5.30 0.97 -10.85
C ASP A 98 6.48 1.93 -10.81
N ILE A 99 6.58 2.75 -9.77
CA ILE A 99 7.74 3.64 -9.56
C ILE A 99 9.01 2.79 -9.41
N LYS A 100 8.96 1.72 -8.61
CA LYS A 100 10.09 0.82 -8.40
C LYS A 100 10.50 0.06 -9.66
N ALA A 101 9.52 -0.40 -10.44
CA ALA A 101 9.77 -1.05 -11.71
C ALA A 101 10.44 -0.08 -12.70
N LYS A 102 9.97 1.17 -12.80
CA LYS A 102 10.59 2.20 -13.63
C LYS A 102 12.02 2.51 -13.20
N GLN A 103 12.28 2.65 -11.90
CA GLN A 103 13.64 2.86 -11.37
C GLN A 103 14.57 1.71 -11.79
N CYS A 104 14.12 0.46 -11.67
CA CYS A 104 14.85 -0.70 -12.14
C CYS A 104 15.13 -0.64 -13.66
N GLU A 105 14.14 -0.27 -14.46
CA GLU A 105 14.27 -0.16 -15.93
C GLU A 105 15.25 0.93 -16.36
N ASP A 106 15.34 2.03 -15.61
CA ASP A 106 16.27 3.14 -15.86
C ASP A 106 17.72 2.79 -15.49
N GLU A 107 17.90 1.91 -14.48
CA GLU A 107 19.21 1.43 -14.03
C GLU A 107 19.80 0.33 -14.95
N LEU A 108 18.93 -0.46 -15.61
CA LEU A 108 19.36 -1.50 -16.53
C LEU A 108 19.77 -0.92 -17.89
N LYS A 109 21.03 -1.16 -18.29
CA LYS A 109 21.57 -0.79 -19.61
C LYS A 109 21.24 -1.81 -20.72
N GLU A 110 20.62 -2.94 -20.38
CA GLU A 110 20.40 -4.08 -21.28
C GLU A 110 18.99 -4.16 -21.88
N LYS A 111 18.86 -4.98 -22.94
CA LYS A 111 17.59 -5.25 -23.65
C LYS A 111 16.59 -6.06 -22.81
N ASP A 112 17.04 -6.83 -21.83
CA ASP A 112 16.18 -7.68 -21.01
C ASP A 112 15.71 -6.93 -19.74
N LYS A 113 14.43 -6.53 -19.75
CA LYS A 113 13.76 -5.83 -18.66
C LYS A 113 12.83 -6.73 -17.85
N THR A 114 12.84 -8.05 -18.10
CA THR A 114 11.97 -9.01 -17.40
C THR A 114 12.09 -8.95 -15.88
N PRO A 115 13.28 -8.76 -15.25
CA PRO A 115 13.38 -8.60 -13.79
C PRO A 115 12.58 -7.42 -13.24
N CYS A 116 12.48 -6.31 -13.98
CA CYS A 116 11.72 -5.13 -13.54
C CYS A 116 10.21 -5.32 -13.70
N GLN A 117 9.77 -6.15 -14.66
CA GLN A 117 8.36 -6.51 -14.80
C GLN A 117 7.87 -7.35 -13.62
N LEU A 118 8.73 -8.19 -13.03
CA LEU A 118 8.40 -8.96 -11.82
C LEU A 118 8.15 -8.07 -10.59
N ILE A 119 8.66 -6.83 -10.57
CA ILE A 119 8.37 -5.88 -9.50
C ILE A 119 6.90 -5.45 -9.52
N ARG A 120 6.29 -5.33 -10.70
CA ARG A 120 4.86 -5.00 -10.84
C ARG A 120 3.95 -6.14 -10.35
N HIS A 121 4.46 -7.36 -10.38
CA HIS A 121 3.74 -8.59 -10.04
C HIS A 121 4.57 -9.48 -9.09
N PRO A 122 4.82 -9.04 -7.85
CA PRO A 122 5.73 -9.76 -6.95
C PRO A 122 5.16 -11.14 -6.58
N PRO A 123 5.98 -12.21 -6.62
CA PRO A 123 5.57 -13.53 -6.17
C PRO A 123 5.50 -13.54 -4.63
N GLY A 124 4.30 -13.33 -4.09
CA GLY A 124 4.05 -13.32 -2.64
C GLY A 124 3.86 -11.90 -2.10
N TYR A 125 2.69 -11.67 -1.51
CA TYR A 125 2.17 -10.34 -1.26
C TYR A 125 2.29 -9.90 0.21
N ASN A 126 3.51 -9.61 0.68
CA ASN A 126 3.69 -8.95 1.98
C ASN A 126 3.63 -7.42 1.81
N TYR A 127 2.41 -6.87 1.77
CA TYR A 127 2.19 -5.44 1.53
C TYR A 127 2.57 -4.53 2.71
N ASN A 128 2.84 -5.11 3.88
CA ASN A 128 3.25 -4.36 5.08
C ASN A 128 4.54 -3.57 4.87
N ASN A 129 5.39 -3.99 3.92
CA ASN A 129 6.63 -3.28 3.63
C ASN A 129 6.42 -1.94 2.90
N TYR A 130 5.24 -1.66 2.36
CA TYR A 130 4.98 -0.43 1.58
C TYR A 130 4.50 0.74 2.45
N PHE A 131 3.97 0.46 3.63
CA PHE A 131 3.38 1.45 4.52
C PHE A 131 4.12 1.50 5.85
N ALA A 132 4.07 2.65 6.53
CA ALA A 132 4.57 2.75 7.90
C ALA A 132 3.62 2.00 8.84
N LYS A 133 2.32 2.23 8.66
CA LYS A 133 1.23 1.56 9.38
C LYS A 133 0.00 1.46 8.49
N ILE A 134 -0.78 0.43 8.74
CA ILE A 134 -2.07 0.20 8.08
C ILE A 134 -3.11 0.10 9.18
N TYR A 135 -4.18 0.88 9.05
CA TYR A 135 -5.32 0.83 9.95
C TYR A 135 -6.59 0.45 9.20
N ILE A 136 -7.43 -0.37 9.84
CA ILE A 136 -8.85 -0.51 9.47
C ILE A 136 -9.68 0.36 10.40
N PHE A 137 -10.51 1.22 9.81
CA PHE A 137 -11.48 2.04 10.52
C PHE A 137 -12.88 1.43 10.46
N GLU A 138 -13.35 0.90 11.58
CA GLU A 138 -14.74 0.44 11.73
C GLU A 138 -15.60 1.56 12.29
N LYS A 139 -16.53 2.06 11.47
CA LYS A 139 -17.53 3.06 11.90
C LYS A 139 -18.49 2.40 12.91
N LEU A 140 -18.72 3.08 14.04
CA LEU A 140 -19.73 2.70 15.03
C LEU A 140 -20.95 3.62 14.96
N THR A 141 -20.72 4.93 14.83
CA THR A 141 -21.74 5.97 14.66
C THR A 141 -21.21 7.05 13.72
N ASP A 142 -22.02 8.05 13.36
CA ASP A 142 -21.61 9.17 12.51
C ASP A 142 -20.43 9.99 13.04
N ASN A 143 -20.13 9.88 14.32
CA ASN A 143 -19.07 10.67 14.96
C ASN A 143 -17.97 9.83 15.62
N LYS A 144 -18.10 8.50 15.68
CA LYS A 144 -17.19 7.63 16.42
C LYS A 144 -16.92 6.33 15.68
N GLY A 145 -15.71 5.81 15.86
CA GLY A 145 -15.37 4.48 15.42
C GLY A 145 -14.13 3.92 16.12
N VAL A 146 -13.63 2.84 15.55
CA VAL A 146 -12.50 2.08 16.10
C VAL A 146 -11.44 1.91 15.02
N LEU A 147 -10.20 2.27 15.35
CA LEU A 147 -9.03 1.94 14.56
C LEU A 147 -8.39 0.65 15.06
N TYR A 148 -8.13 -0.25 14.12
CA TYR A 148 -7.35 -1.47 14.32
C TYR A 148 -6.07 -1.32 13.53
N GLU A 149 -4.91 -1.32 14.19
CA GLU A 149 -3.64 -1.49 13.48
C GLU A 149 -3.58 -2.93 12.95
N VAL A 150 -3.33 -3.12 11.66
CA VAL A 150 -3.43 -4.43 11.00
C VAL A 150 -2.18 -4.75 10.21
N THR A 151 -1.97 -6.04 9.94
CA THR A 151 -1.12 -6.49 8.84
C THR A 151 -1.97 -6.77 7.61
N TRP A 152 -1.44 -6.46 6.43
CA TRP A 152 -2.01 -6.85 5.15
C TRP A 152 -1.31 -8.10 4.66
N ASP A 153 -2.03 -9.21 4.64
CA ASP A 153 -1.42 -10.53 4.46
C ASP A 153 -1.48 -11.02 3.00
N TRP A 154 -2.56 -10.71 2.28
CA TRP A 154 -2.82 -11.23 0.94
C TRP A 154 -3.96 -10.50 0.23
N PHE A 155 -4.04 -10.69 -1.09
CA PHE A 155 -5.28 -10.51 -1.87
C PHE A 155 -5.74 -11.87 -2.40
N LEU A 156 -7.05 -12.05 -2.46
CA LEU A 156 -7.69 -13.15 -3.17
C LEU A 156 -8.45 -12.61 -4.38
N VAL A 157 -8.38 -13.37 -5.46
CA VAL A 157 -9.38 -13.34 -6.54
C VAL A 157 -10.33 -14.48 -6.22
N ASP A 158 -11.60 -14.18 -5.96
CA ASP A 158 -12.67 -15.18 -5.79
C ASP A 158 -13.45 -15.32 -7.11
#